data_AF-A0A382BSS4-F1
#
_entry.id   AF-A0A382BSS4-F1
#
_cell.length_a   1.000
_cell.length_b   1.000
_cell.length_c   1.000
_cell.angle_alpha   90.00
_cell.angle_beta   90.00
_cell.angle_gamma   90.00
#
_symmetry.space_group_name_H-M   'P 1'
#
loop_
_entity.id
_entity.type
_entity.pdbx_description
1 polymer ?
#
loop_
_entity_poly.entity_id
_entity_poly.type
_entity_poly.pdbx_seq_one_letter_code
_entity_poly.pdbx_strand_id
1 'polypeptide(L)'
;AHKVREALQKQKRKLGPKRGFKHFNDMPDAWLTDAFHFNIFPGTSITFTAEVVSLQRTEPHPIDPNKSIYDHWQMALKANDSDNPETNPTMLVASPEELVEWKEVEKKVVIYGEETLSEVADQDLDRSSGQQLGFQSRGFKGAYLSGQENRVQQFHNFIDRYINKI
;
A
#
# COMPACT_ATOMS: atom_id res chain seq x y z
N ALA A 1 24.20 -9.11 -1.52
CA ALA A 1 23.08 -8.19 -1.21
C ALA A 1 23.54 -6.73 -1.05
N HIS A 2 24.38 -6.37 -0.07
CA HIS A 2 24.72 -4.96 0.24
C HIS A 2 25.27 -4.13 -0.93
N LYS A 3 26.19 -4.69 -1.74
CA LYS A 3 26.77 -4.00 -2.89
C LYS A 3 25.75 -3.68 -4.00
N VAL A 4 24.70 -4.50 -4.14
CA VAL A 4 23.65 -4.31 -5.16
C VAL A 4 22.77 -3.13 -4.76
N ARG A 5 22.34 -3.07 -3.49
CA ARG A 5 21.52 -1.99 -2.97
C ARG A 5 22.20 -0.63 -3.15
N GLU A 6 23.45 -0.51 -2.73
CA GLU A 6 24.23 0.73 -2.86
C GLU A 6 24.41 1.13 -4.34
N ALA A 7 24.67 0.16 -5.22
CA ALA A 7 24.79 0.42 -6.65
C ALA A 7 23.47 0.94 -7.25
N LEU A 8 22.32 0.38 -6.85
CA LEU A 8 21.01 0.86 -7.28
C LEU A 8 20.74 2.29 -6.80
N GLN A 9 21.05 2.61 -5.54
CA GLN A 9 20.90 3.96 -4.99
C GLN A 9 21.72 4.99 -5.79
N LYS A 10 23.01 4.69 -6.01
CA LYS A 10 23.91 5.55 -6.82
C LYS A 10 23.37 5.72 -8.25
N GLN A 11 22.89 4.65 -8.85
CA GLN A 11 22.37 4.70 -10.22
C GLN A 11 21.05 5.48 -10.31
N LYS A 12 20.14 5.33 -9.34
CA LYS A 12 18.92 6.14 -9.25
C LYS A 12 19.26 7.62 -9.11
N ARG A 13 20.20 8.01 -8.26
CA ARG A 13 20.65 9.42 -8.16
C ARG A 13 21.25 9.95 -9.47
N LYS A 14 22.04 9.13 -10.16
CA LYS A 14 22.67 9.51 -11.43
C LYS A 14 21.68 9.67 -12.58
N LEU A 15 20.69 8.78 -12.69
CA LEU A 15 19.76 8.72 -13.82
C LEU A 15 18.43 9.41 -13.56
N GLY A 16 17.94 9.44 -12.31
CA GLY A 16 16.64 9.97 -11.92
C GLY A 16 16.41 11.39 -12.41
N PRO A 17 17.30 12.36 -12.12
CA PRO A 17 17.14 13.74 -12.58
C PRO A 17 17.09 13.89 -14.11
N LYS A 18 17.84 13.04 -14.84
CA LYS A 18 17.83 13.02 -16.32
C LYS A 18 16.53 12.47 -16.90
N ARG A 19 15.80 11.69 -16.11
CA ARG A 19 14.50 11.09 -16.43
C ARG A 19 13.35 11.84 -15.76
N GLY A 20 13.56 13.06 -15.28
CA GLY A 20 12.54 13.92 -14.68
C GLY A 20 12.27 13.72 -13.18
N PHE A 21 12.95 12.77 -12.51
CA PHE A 21 12.83 12.49 -11.07
C PHE A 21 13.89 13.24 -10.24
N LYS A 22 13.82 14.57 -10.25
CA LYS A 22 14.81 15.43 -9.54
C LYS A 22 14.82 15.19 -8.03
N HIS A 23 13.67 14.82 -7.45
CA HIS A 23 13.49 14.56 -6.01
C HIS A 23 14.35 13.41 -5.47
N PHE A 24 14.86 12.52 -6.34
CA PHE A 24 15.79 11.47 -5.92
C PHE A 24 17.09 12.02 -5.31
N ASN A 25 17.47 13.27 -5.62
CA ASN A 25 18.63 13.91 -5.00
C ASN A 25 18.40 14.24 -3.53
N ASP A 26 17.16 14.53 -3.15
CA ASP A 26 16.81 15.00 -1.81
C ASP A 26 16.30 13.86 -0.88
N MET A 27 16.02 12.68 -1.45
CA MET A 27 15.59 11.51 -0.70
C MET A 27 16.75 10.88 0.10
N PRO A 28 16.50 10.34 1.31
CA PRO A 28 17.44 9.44 1.98
C PRO A 28 17.71 8.18 1.14
N ASP A 29 18.93 7.63 1.21
CA ASP A 29 19.30 6.47 0.38
C ASP A 29 18.39 5.25 0.58
N ALA A 30 17.88 5.03 1.79
CA ALA A 30 16.97 3.93 2.06
C ALA A 30 15.65 4.07 1.27
N TRP A 31 15.16 5.29 1.05
CA TRP A 31 13.90 5.55 0.35
C TRP A 31 14.02 5.34 -1.16
N LEU A 32 15.25 5.31 -1.69
CA LEU A 32 15.49 4.99 -3.10
C LEU A 32 15.29 3.50 -3.42
N THR A 33 15.40 2.60 -2.42
CA THR A 33 15.37 1.15 -2.65
C THR A 33 14.30 0.40 -1.87
N ASP A 34 13.82 0.95 -0.77
CA ASP A 34 12.93 0.23 0.14
C ASP A 34 11.52 0.77 0.07
N ALA A 35 10.57 -0.10 0.40
CA ALA A 35 9.20 0.30 0.67
C ALA A 35 9.06 0.72 2.14
N PHE A 36 8.48 1.89 2.38
CA PHE A 36 8.16 2.38 3.72
C PHE A 36 6.66 2.33 3.94
N HIS A 37 6.23 1.57 4.96
CA HIS A 37 4.83 1.31 5.24
C HIS A 37 4.39 1.93 6.56
N PHE A 38 3.39 2.80 6.50
CA PHE A 38 2.86 3.53 7.65
C PHE A 38 1.39 3.17 7.87
N ASN A 39 0.98 3.00 9.13
CA ASN A 39 -0.43 2.91 9.50
C ASN A 39 -0.87 4.22 10.12
N ILE A 40 -2.02 4.70 9.66
CA ILE A 40 -2.72 5.87 10.16
C ILE A 40 -4.06 5.37 10.70
N PHE A 41 -4.23 5.47 12.01
CA PHE A 41 -5.49 5.16 12.68
C PHE A 41 -6.61 6.07 12.13
N PRO A 42 -7.84 5.56 11.85
CA PRO A 42 -8.38 4.27 12.30
C PRO A 42 -8.30 3.09 11.31
N GLY A 43 -7.79 3.27 10.10
CA GLY A 43 -7.87 2.18 9.11
C GLY A 43 -7.19 2.46 7.79
N THR A 44 -6.21 3.37 7.78
CA THR A 44 -5.48 3.74 6.56
C THR A 44 -4.06 3.24 6.66
N SER A 45 -3.55 2.64 5.59
CA SER A 45 -2.13 2.36 5.41
C SER A 45 -1.62 3.10 4.18
N ILE A 46 -0.38 3.58 4.25
CA ILE A 46 0.29 4.21 3.13
C ILE A 46 1.66 3.58 2.96
N THR A 47 1.93 3.09 1.76
CA THR A 47 3.22 2.53 1.37
C THR A 47 3.87 3.42 0.34
N PHE A 48 5.07 3.90 0.65
CA PHE A 48 5.90 4.70 -0.25
C PHE A 48 7.03 3.85 -0.82
N THR A 49 7.20 3.92 -2.13
CA THR A 49 8.47 3.68 -2.82
C THR A 49 8.95 5.00 -3.41
N ALA A 50 10.13 5.06 -4.03
CA ALA A 50 10.65 6.33 -4.55
C ALA A 50 9.77 6.93 -5.67
N GLU A 51 9.02 6.08 -6.38
CA GLU A 51 8.23 6.43 -7.56
C GLU A 51 6.71 6.28 -7.38
N VAL A 52 6.29 5.32 -6.55
CA VAL A 52 4.89 4.91 -6.38
C VAL A 52 4.47 5.00 -4.92
N VAL A 53 3.25 5.48 -4.71
CA VAL A 53 2.55 5.50 -3.42
C VAL A 53 1.30 4.66 -3.54
N SER A 54 1.19 3.66 -2.65
CA SER A 54 -0.04 2.89 -2.48
C SER A 54 -0.73 3.35 -1.19
N LEU A 55 -2.02 3.66 -1.28
CA LEU A 55 -2.85 3.96 -0.12
C LEU A 55 -3.98 2.93 -0.06
N GLN A 56 -4.11 2.28 1.08
CA GLN A 56 -5.22 1.37 1.35
C GLN A 56 -6.01 1.92 2.53
N ARG A 57 -7.33 1.90 2.43
CA ARG A 57 -8.20 2.36 3.50
C ARG A 57 -9.39 1.44 3.66
N THR A 58 -9.60 0.99 4.89
CA THR A 58 -10.72 0.13 5.27
C THR A 58 -11.64 0.90 6.18
N GLU A 59 -12.91 1.02 5.78
CA GLU A 59 -13.97 1.62 6.58
C GLU A 59 -15.04 0.59 6.94
N PRO A 60 -15.63 0.64 8.15
CA PRO A 60 -16.83 -0.13 8.44
C PRO A 60 -17.95 0.20 7.46
N HIS A 61 -18.68 -0.82 7.00
CA HIS A 61 -19.87 -0.58 6.18
C HIS A 61 -20.96 0.11 7.02
N PRO A 62 -21.68 1.11 6.49
CA PRO A 62 -22.56 1.97 7.28
C PRO A 62 -23.76 1.25 7.94
N ILE A 63 -24.15 0.08 7.44
CA ILE A 63 -25.34 -0.66 7.91
C ILE A 63 -25.10 -2.15 8.16
N ASP A 64 -23.91 -2.68 7.86
CA ASP A 64 -23.63 -4.12 7.99
C ASP A 64 -22.28 -4.30 8.69
N PRO A 65 -22.27 -4.69 9.98
CA PRO A 65 -21.03 -4.84 10.74
C PRO A 65 -20.14 -5.99 10.25
N ASN A 66 -20.62 -6.83 9.31
CA ASN A 66 -19.82 -7.89 8.70
C ASN A 66 -19.20 -7.48 7.36
N LYS A 67 -19.34 -6.22 6.96
CA LYS A 67 -18.80 -5.69 5.71
C LYS A 67 -17.93 -4.48 5.98
N SER A 68 -17.04 -4.22 5.03
CA SER A 68 -16.24 -3.00 4.97
C SER A 68 -16.25 -2.43 3.56
N ILE A 69 -15.98 -1.13 3.46
CA ILE A 69 -15.60 -0.48 2.22
C ILE A 69 -14.07 -0.47 2.20
N TYR A 70 -13.49 -1.01 1.12
CA TYR A 70 -12.05 -1.08 0.95
C TYR A 70 -11.64 -0.23 -0.25
N ASP A 71 -10.92 0.85 0.02
CA ASP A 71 -10.33 1.74 -0.96
C ASP A 71 -8.87 1.32 -1.22
N HIS A 72 -8.50 1.08 -2.47
CA HIS A 72 -7.12 0.82 -2.87
C HIS A 72 -6.71 1.79 -3.97
N TRP A 73 -5.76 2.66 -3.64
CA TRP A 73 -5.26 3.72 -4.51
C TRP A 73 -3.81 3.41 -4.86
N GLN A 74 -3.51 3.46 -6.15
CA GLN A 74 -2.15 3.44 -6.67
C GLN A 74 -1.88 4.79 -7.33
N MET A 75 -0.84 5.48 -6.86
CA MET A 75 -0.45 6.79 -7.35
C MET A 75 1.01 6.73 -7.74
N ALA A 76 1.34 7.20 -8.94
CA ALA A 76 2.71 7.28 -9.39
C ALA A 76 3.02 8.69 -9.87
N LEU A 77 4.22 9.18 -9.55
CA LEU A 77 4.65 10.49 -10.00
C LEU A 77 4.92 10.46 -11.52
N LYS A 78 4.27 11.35 -12.26
CA LYS A 78 4.66 11.65 -13.64
C LYS A 78 6.03 12.33 -13.59
N ALA A 79 6.98 11.86 -14.38
CA ALA A 79 8.26 12.54 -14.43
C ALA A 79 8.12 13.91 -15.11
N ASN A 80 8.93 14.89 -14.68
CA ASN A 80 8.99 16.17 -15.37
C ASN A 80 9.43 15.95 -16.82
N ASP A 81 8.81 16.69 -17.74
CA ASP A 81 9.11 16.66 -19.18
C ASP A 81 8.92 15.28 -19.84
N SER A 82 8.18 14.36 -19.23
CA SER A 82 8.01 12.99 -19.72
C SER A 82 7.34 12.86 -21.08
N ASP A 83 6.71 13.93 -21.56
CA ASP A 83 6.14 13.99 -22.91
C ASP A 83 7.25 14.11 -23.97
N ASN A 84 8.52 14.33 -23.58
CA ASN A 84 9.69 14.26 -24.45
C ASN A 84 10.30 12.84 -24.47
N PRO A 85 10.20 12.11 -25.59
CA PRO A 85 10.73 10.74 -25.73
C PRO A 85 12.23 10.62 -25.50
N GLU A 86 13.02 11.69 -25.67
CA GLU A 86 14.47 11.67 -25.40
C GLU A 86 14.79 11.62 -23.90
N THR A 87 13.88 12.13 -23.07
CA THR A 87 14.06 12.19 -21.61
C THR A 87 13.39 11.01 -20.90
N ASN A 88 12.31 10.48 -21.48
CA ASN A 88 11.62 9.31 -20.95
C ASN A 88 10.86 8.52 -22.04
N PRO A 89 11.54 7.66 -22.81
CA PRO A 89 10.92 6.96 -23.94
C PRO A 89 9.84 5.94 -23.53
N THR A 90 9.76 5.56 -22.25
CA THR A 90 8.69 4.73 -21.69
C THR A 90 8.60 5.03 -20.19
N MET A 91 7.64 5.84 -19.77
CA MET A 91 7.35 6.09 -18.36
C MET A 91 6.74 4.85 -17.74
N LEU A 92 7.56 3.86 -17.42
CA LEU A 92 7.09 2.67 -16.73
C LEU A 92 7.00 2.92 -15.23
N VAL A 93 5.89 2.48 -14.64
CA VAL A 93 5.64 2.50 -13.20
C VAL A 93 5.44 1.09 -12.70
N ALA A 94 5.85 0.85 -11.45
CA ALA A 94 5.59 -0.42 -10.80
C ALA A 94 4.10 -0.56 -10.49
N SER A 95 3.46 -1.52 -11.15
CA SER A 95 2.16 -2.09 -10.75
C SER A 95 2.40 -3.29 -9.82
N PRO A 96 1.38 -3.81 -9.12
CA PRO A 96 1.55 -5.00 -8.28
C PRO A 96 2.10 -6.23 -9.04
N GLU A 97 1.71 -6.42 -10.30
CA GLU A 97 2.09 -7.59 -11.11
C GLU A 97 3.26 -7.33 -12.07
N GLU A 98 3.30 -6.16 -12.71
CA GLU A 98 4.26 -5.85 -13.76
C GLU A 98 4.60 -4.35 -13.85
N LEU A 99 5.54 -4.00 -14.73
CA LEU A 99 5.77 -2.61 -15.09
C LEU A 99 4.76 -2.18 -16.15
N VAL A 100 3.99 -1.13 -15.88
CA VAL A 100 2.97 -0.61 -16.78
C VAL A 100 3.28 0.81 -17.20
N GLU A 101 2.73 1.26 -18.33
CA GLU A 101 2.82 2.66 -18.75
C GLU A 101 2.11 3.57 -17.74
N TRP A 102 2.75 4.68 -17.39
CA TRP A 102 2.13 5.74 -16.61
C TRP A 102 0.97 6.32 -17.41
N LYS A 103 -0.24 6.16 -16.88
CA LYS A 103 -1.45 6.82 -17.38
C LYS A 103 -2.43 6.98 -16.24
N GLU A 104 -3.27 7.99 -16.35
CA GLU A 104 -4.44 8.08 -15.49
C GLU A 104 -5.41 6.95 -15.83
N VAL A 105 -5.97 6.33 -14.80
CA VAL A 105 -6.93 5.25 -14.91
C VAL A 105 -8.24 5.66 -14.26
N GLU A 106 -9.35 5.13 -14.79
CA GLU A 106 -10.66 5.36 -14.21
C GLU A 106 -10.77 4.68 -12.84
N LYS A 107 -11.42 5.36 -11.89
CA LYS A 107 -11.81 4.74 -10.62
C LYS A 107 -12.87 3.68 -10.89
N LYS A 108 -12.59 2.45 -10.46
CA LYS A 108 -13.58 1.37 -10.42
C LYS A 108 -14.11 1.17 -9.00
N VAL A 109 -15.38 0.78 -8.92
CA VAL A 109 -16.01 0.28 -7.68
C VAL A 109 -16.58 -1.08 -8.01
N VAL A 110 -16.12 -2.09 -7.28
CA VAL A 110 -16.46 -3.49 -7.53
C VAL A 110 -16.80 -4.17 -6.22
N ILE A 111 -17.59 -5.23 -6.28
CA ILE A 111 -17.81 -6.11 -5.13
C ILE A 111 -16.67 -7.13 -5.11
N TYR A 112 -16.06 -7.34 -3.94
CA TYR A 112 -14.99 -8.33 -3.78
C TYR A 112 -15.45 -9.71 -4.27
N GLY A 113 -14.64 -10.33 -5.14
CA GLY A 113 -14.93 -11.61 -5.80
C GLY A 113 -15.49 -11.48 -7.23
N GLU A 114 -15.95 -10.29 -7.64
CA GLU A 114 -16.40 -10.05 -9.02
C GLU A 114 -15.26 -9.59 -9.94
N GLU A 115 -14.32 -8.80 -9.42
CA GLU A 115 -13.08 -8.39 -10.08
C GLU A 115 -11.89 -8.51 -9.12
N THR A 116 -10.69 -8.62 -9.67
CA THR A 116 -9.42 -8.63 -8.92
C THR A 116 -8.92 -7.20 -8.68
N LEU A 117 -8.42 -6.92 -7.48
CA LEU A 117 -7.73 -5.66 -7.15
C LEU A 117 -6.22 -5.76 -7.39
N SER A 118 -5.66 -6.93 -7.10
CA SER A 118 -4.31 -7.43 -7.43
C SER A 118 -4.14 -8.77 -6.72
N GLU A 119 -3.17 -9.58 -7.11
CA GLU A 119 -2.96 -10.88 -6.45
C GLU A 119 -2.75 -10.74 -4.94
N VAL A 120 -1.99 -9.74 -4.51
CA VAL A 120 -1.68 -9.49 -3.09
C VAL A 120 -2.91 -8.94 -2.35
N ALA A 121 -3.64 -7.99 -2.94
CA ALA A 121 -4.83 -7.43 -2.29
C ALA A 121 -5.93 -8.49 -2.14
N ASP A 122 -6.16 -9.31 -3.16
CA ASP A 122 -7.17 -10.37 -3.11
C ASP A 122 -6.82 -11.40 -2.03
N GLN A 123 -5.54 -11.72 -1.89
CA GLN A 123 -5.03 -12.57 -0.82
C GLN A 123 -5.29 -12.02 0.60
N ASP A 124 -5.19 -10.70 0.80
CA ASP A 124 -5.49 -10.06 2.09
C ASP A 124 -7.01 -10.03 2.36
N LEU A 125 -7.82 -9.77 1.34
CA LEU A 125 -9.28 -9.75 1.43
C LEU A 125 -9.88 -11.13 1.67
N ASP A 126 -9.32 -12.17 1.06
CA ASP A 126 -9.69 -13.57 1.32
C ASP A 126 -9.47 -13.96 2.79
N ARG A 127 -8.26 -13.67 3.30
CA ARG A 127 -7.91 -13.92 4.72
C ARG A 127 -8.82 -13.15 5.66
N SER A 128 -9.09 -11.88 5.38
CA SER A 128 -9.96 -11.04 6.19
C SER A 128 -11.40 -11.58 6.21
N SER A 129 -11.90 -12.01 5.06
CA SER A 129 -13.24 -12.61 4.93
C SER A 129 -13.34 -13.93 5.71
N GLY A 130 -12.34 -14.81 5.57
CA GLY A 130 -12.27 -16.06 6.32
C GLY A 130 -12.19 -15.84 7.84
N GLN A 131 -11.42 -14.84 8.27
CA GLN A 131 -11.31 -14.48 9.68
C GLN A 131 -12.64 -13.98 10.25
N GLN A 132 -13.36 -13.13 9.52
CA GLN A 132 -14.67 -12.63 9.94
C GLN A 132 -15.70 -13.77 10.09
N LEU A 133 -15.70 -14.76 9.18
CA LEU A 133 -16.54 -15.95 9.30
C LEU A 133 -16.20 -16.76 10.56
N GLY A 134 -14.90 -16.91 10.86
CA GLY A 134 -14.44 -17.57 12.08
C GLY A 134 -14.94 -16.88 13.36
N PHE A 135 -14.96 -15.55 13.39
CA PHE A 135 -15.43 -14.76 14.52
C PHE A 135 -16.92 -14.91 14.82
N GLN A 136 -17.73 -15.32 13.84
CA GLN A 136 -19.16 -15.61 14.04
C GLN A 136 -19.43 -16.96 14.71
N SER A 137 -18.43 -17.83 14.83
CA SER A 137 -18.60 -19.13 15.48
C SER A 137 -18.89 -18.97 16.98
N ARG A 138 -19.91 -19.68 17.48
CA ARG A 138 -20.18 -19.78 18.95
C ARG A 138 -18.99 -20.36 19.74
N GLY A 139 -18.14 -21.12 19.05
CA GLY A 139 -16.92 -21.71 19.61
C GLY A 139 -15.77 -20.72 19.72
N PHE A 140 -15.80 -19.59 19.01
CA PHE A 140 -14.78 -18.57 19.11
C PHE A 140 -14.88 -17.86 20.47
N LYS A 141 -13.76 -17.79 21.20
CA LYS A 141 -13.66 -17.16 22.53
C LYS A 141 -12.70 -15.97 22.58
N GLY A 142 -12.01 -15.68 21.47
CA GLY A 142 -10.96 -14.68 21.38
C GLY A 142 -9.74 -15.19 20.61
N ALA A 143 -8.84 -14.27 20.27
CA ALA A 143 -7.58 -14.56 19.59
C ALA A 143 -6.39 -14.35 20.54
N TYR A 144 -5.35 -15.15 20.39
CA TYR A 144 -4.06 -14.94 21.03
C TYR A 144 -3.12 -14.28 20.03
N LEU A 145 -2.62 -13.08 20.36
CA LEU A 145 -1.65 -12.38 19.54
C LEU A 145 -0.23 -12.83 19.89
N SER A 146 0.54 -13.19 18.88
CA SER A 146 1.95 -13.52 19.02
C SER A 146 2.80 -12.27 19.26
N GLY A 147 4.05 -12.47 19.70
CA GLY A 147 4.98 -11.35 19.92
C GLY A 147 5.32 -10.53 18.67
N GLN A 148 4.98 -11.01 17.47
CA GLN A 148 5.14 -10.27 16.21
C GLN A 148 3.94 -9.35 15.91
N GLU A 149 2.83 -9.50 16.64
CA GLU A 149 1.56 -8.81 16.39
C GLU A 149 1.33 -7.61 17.32
N ASN A 150 2.42 -7.04 17.87
CA ASN A 150 2.34 -5.90 18.78
C ASN A 150 1.60 -4.68 18.18
N ARG A 151 1.67 -4.49 16.86
CA ARG A 151 0.92 -3.44 16.15
C ARG A 151 -0.59 -3.70 16.12
N VAL A 152 -1.00 -4.97 16.04
CA VAL A 152 -2.41 -5.38 16.13
C VAL A 152 -2.92 -5.14 17.55
N GLN A 153 -2.14 -5.54 18.57
CA GLN A 153 -2.49 -5.25 19.96
C GLN A 153 -2.61 -3.74 20.21
N GLN A 154 -1.66 -2.95 19.70
CA GLN A 154 -1.71 -1.49 19.81
C GLN A 154 -2.97 -0.92 19.15
N PHE A 155 -3.34 -1.41 17.97
CA PHE A 155 -4.56 -1.00 17.28
C PHE A 155 -5.82 -1.23 18.12
N HIS A 156 -5.99 -2.43 18.70
CA HIS A 156 -7.09 -2.73 19.61
C HIS A 156 -7.08 -1.82 20.85
N ASN A 157 -5.91 -1.58 21.44
CA ASN A 157 -5.79 -0.66 22.57
C ASN A 157 -6.26 0.76 22.21
N PHE A 158 -5.97 1.26 21.00
CA PHE A 158 -6.48 2.56 20.56
C PHE A 158 -7.99 2.56 20.39
N ILE A 159 -8.56 1.53 19.76
CA ILE A 159 -10.02 1.38 19.65
C ILE A 159 -10.67 1.41 21.03
N ASP A 160 -10.15 0.62 21.98
CA ASP A 160 -10.70 0.54 23.34
C ASP A 160 -10.66 1.89 24.06
N ARG A 161 -9.62 2.70 23.86
CA ARG A 161 -9.55 4.07 24.41
C ARG A 161 -10.65 4.97 23.85
N TYR A 162 -10.89 4.91 22.53
CA TYR A 162 -11.94 5.71 21.90
C TYR A 162 -13.36 5.24 22.27
N ILE A 163 -13.58 3.94 22.41
CA ILE A 163 -14.90 3.38 22.76
C ILE A 163 -15.20 3.55 24.25
N ASN A 164 -14.24 3.19 25.11
CA ASN A 164 -14.45 3.15 26.56
C ASN A 164 -14.10 4.48 27.26
N LYS A 165 -13.55 5.46 26.53
CA LYS A 165 -13.07 6.76 27.07
C LYS A 165 -12.06 6.63 28.22
N ILE A 166 -11.15 5.66 28.12
CA ILE A 166 -10.04 5.44 29.06
C ILE A 166 -8.76 6.04 28.49
#